data_AF-A0A535FE86-F1
#
_entry.id   AF-A0A535FE86-F1
#
_cell.length_a   1.000
_cell.length_b   1.000
_cell.length_c   1.000
_cell.angle_alpha   90.00
_cell.angle_beta   90.00
_cell.angle_gamma   90.00
#
_symmetry.space_group_name_H-M   'P 1'
#
loop_
_entity.id
_entity.type
_entity.pdbx_description
1 polymer ?
#
loop_
_entity_poly.entity_id
_entity_poly.type
_entity_poly.pdbx_seq_one_letter_code
_entity_poly.pdbx_strand_id
1 'polypeptide(L)' 'MKNISTSNDLKVIVSIKDKIYKTARKASADFRENMPIVVDNHLGQWNYRAIPQKA' A
#
# COMPACT_ATOMS: atom_id res chain seq x y z
N MET A 1 22.51 24.76 -9.52
CA MET A 1 21.54 23.79 -10.12
C MET A 1 21.92 22.40 -9.64
N LYS A 2 20.97 21.63 -9.12
CA LYS A 2 21.21 20.26 -8.63
C LYS A 2 20.95 19.28 -9.77
N ASN A 3 21.99 18.61 -10.25
CA ASN A 3 21.88 17.62 -11.32
C ASN A 3 21.26 16.35 -10.75
N ILE A 4 20.06 15.98 -11.22
CA ILE A 4 19.43 14.71 -10.86
C ILE A 4 20.06 13.65 -11.77
N SER A 5 20.89 12.78 -11.19
CA SER A 5 21.43 11.61 -11.87
C SER A 5 20.37 10.50 -11.78
N THR A 6 19.79 10.13 -12.92
CA THR A 6 18.86 9.00 -12.99
C THR A 6 19.66 7.75 -13.35
N SER A 7 19.71 6.79 -12.43
CA SER A 7 20.32 5.48 -12.70
C SER A 7 19.39 4.68 -13.61
N ASN A 8 19.84 4.31 -14.80
CA ASN A 8 19.06 3.51 -15.77
C ASN A 8 18.96 2.01 -15.38
N ASP A 9 19.53 1.63 -14.23
CA ASP A 9 19.60 0.23 -13.76
C ASP A 9 18.41 -0.18 -12.87
N LEU A 10 17.35 0.62 -12.82
CA LEU A 10 16.17 0.29 -12.03
C LEU A 10 15.33 -0.80 -12.73
N LYS A 11 15.55 -2.06 -12.35
CA LYS A 11 14.74 -3.19 -12.83
C LYS A 11 13.51 -3.37 -11.95
N VAL A 12 12.33 -3.23 -12.53
CA VAL A 12 11.06 -3.49 -11.86
C VAL A 12 10.64 -4.94 -12.12
N ILE A 13 10.41 -5.71 -11.06
CA ILE A 13 9.89 -7.08 -11.14
C ILE A 13 8.45 -7.06 -10.62
N VAL A 14 7.52 -7.55 -11.43
CA VAL A 14 6.10 -7.69 -11.05
C VAL A 14 5.73 -9.16 -10.95
N SER A 15 4.88 -9.50 -9.99
CA SER A 15 4.27 -10.82 -9.88
C SER A 15 2.77 -10.68 -9.65
N ILE A 16 1.97 -11.41 -10.42
CA ILE A 16 0.52 -11.41 -10.30
C ILE A 16 0.12 -12.65 -9.49
N LYS A 17 -0.70 -12.47 -8.46
CA LYS A 17 -1.32 -13.58 -7.74
C LYS A 17 -2.61 -13.97 -8.48
N ASP A 18 -2.69 -15.22 -8.92
CA ASP A 18 -3.81 -15.80 -9.68
C ASP A 18 -4.90 -16.42 -8.77
N LYS A 19 -4.83 -16.18 -7.46
CA LYS A 19 -5.78 -16.73 -6.50
C LYS A 19 -7.02 -15.86 -6.37
N ILE A 20 -8.19 -16.49 -6.45
CA ILE A 20 -9.47 -15.85 -6.13
C ILE A 20 -9.56 -15.73 -4.60
N TYR A 21 -9.33 -14.53 -4.09
CA TYR A 21 -9.59 -14.22 -2.68
C TYR A 21 -11.11 -14.17 -2.46
N LYS A 22 -11.56 -14.64 -1.29
CA LYS A 22 -12.97 -14.49 -0.92
C LYS A 22 -13.32 -13.00 -0.87
N THR A 23 -14.23 -12.58 -1.73
CA THR A 23 -14.74 -11.22 -1.77
C THR A 23 -15.70 -10.97 -0.58
N ALA A 24 -15.93 -9.70 -0.26
CA ALA A 24 -16.84 -9.27 0.82
C ALA A 24 -16.52 -9.75 2.25
N ARG A 25 -15.32 -10.29 2.52
CA ARG A 25 -14.89 -10.52 3.91
C ARG A 25 -14.81 -9.18 4.65
N LYS A 26 -15.61 -9.02 5.69
CA LYS A 26 -15.54 -7.85 6.57
C LYS A 26 -14.28 -7.95 7.42
N ALA A 27 -13.57 -6.83 7.57
CA ALA A 27 -12.54 -6.70 8.60
C ALA A 27 -13.19 -6.77 9.99
N SER A 28 -12.43 -7.20 11.01
CA SER A 28 -12.91 -7.15 12.39
C SER A 28 -13.14 -5.71 12.84
N ALA A 29 -14.03 -5.51 13.80
CA ALA A 29 -14.27 -4.21 14.41
C ALA A 29 -12.96 -3.69 15.04
N ASP A 30 -12.28 -4.54 15.81
CA ASP A 30 -11.01 -4.23 16.45
C ASP A 30 -9.94 -3.75 15.47
N PHE A 31 -9.85 -4.36 14.28
CA PHE A 31 -8.91 -3.92 13.24
C PHE A 31 -9.25 -2.52 12.75
N ARG A 32 -10.53 -2.24 12.48
CA ARG A 32 -10.96 -0.93 11.96
C ARG A 32 -10.75 0.20 12.97
N GLU A 33 -10.93 -0.10 14.25
CA GLU A 33 -10.72 0.86 15.34
C GLU A 33 -9.22 1.14 15.56
N ASN A 34 -8.40 0.09 15.60
CA ASN A 34 -6.99 0.22 15.98
C ASN A 34 -6.03 0.44 14.79
N MET A 35 -6.47 0.23 13.55
CA MET A 35 -5.65 0.36 12.34
C MET A 35 -6.32 1.24 11.26
N PRO A 36 -6.33 2.56 11.42
CA PRO A 36 -6.77 3.48 10.37
C PRO A 36 -5.96 3.31 9.07
N ILE A 37 -6.67 3.31 7.94
CA ILE A 37 -6.07 3.30 6.60
C ILE A 37 -5.77 4.73 6.18
N VAL A 38 -4.48 5.01 5.93
CA VAL A 38 -4.01 6.28 5.38
C VAL A 38 -3.69 6.09 3.91
N VAL A 39 -4.37 6.85 3.07
CA VAL A 39 -4.18 6.87 1.61
C VAL A 39 -3.13 7.91 1.27
N ASP A 40 -2.24 7.57 0.34
CA ASP A 40 -1.22 8.49 -0.14
C ASP A 40 -1.86 9.61 -0.98
N ASN A 41 -1.43 10.86 -0.79
CA ASN A 41 -2.00 12.00 -1.51
C ASN A 41 -1.54 12.08 -2.98
N HIS A 42 -0.37 11.54 -3.31
CA HIS A 42 0.22 11.61 -4.64
C HIS A 42 -0.15 10.39 -5.49
N LEU A 43 -0.07 9.21 -4.90
CA LEU A 43 -0.40 7.94 -5.55
C LEU A 43 -1.88 7.55 -5.39
N GLY A 44 -2.61 8.22 -4.50
CA GLY A 44 -4.03 8.02 -4.29
C GLY A 44 -4.35 6.59 -3.83
N GLN A 45 -5.45 6.05 -4.35
CA GLN A 45 -5.95 4.71 -4.01
C GLN A 45 -4.97 3.56 -4.30
N TRP A 46 -3.93 3.80 -5.11
CA TRP A 46 -2.94 2.79 -5.49
C TRP A 46 -1.91 2.56 -4.39
N ASN A 47 -1.82 3.46 -3.40
CA ASN A 47 -0.92 3.30 -2.27
C ASN A 47 -1.62 3.71 -0.97
N TYR A 48 -1.76 2.75 -0.07
CA TYR A 48 -2.33 2.97 1.25
C TYR A 48 -1.58 2.14 2.30
N ARG A 49 -1.61 2.61 3.54
CA ARG A 49 -1.03 1.90 4.69
C ARG A 49 -2.00 1.87 5.85
N ALA A 50 -2.07 0.74 6.55
CA ALA A 50 -2.73 0.63 7.83
C ALA A 50 -1.74 1.03 8.94
N ILE A 51 -2.04 2.07 9.71
CA ILE A 51 -1.14 2.55 10.77
C ILE A 51 -1.71 2.10 12.12
N PRO A 52 -0.99 1.30 12.92
CA PRO A 52 -1.46 0.92 14.24
C PRO A 52 -1.46 2.13 15.20
N GLN A 53 -2.53 2.30 15.97
CA GLN A 53 -2.63 3.36 16.97
C GLN A 53 -1.79 3.10 18.23
N LYS A 54 -1.41 1.86 18.49
CA LYS A 54 -0.53 1.44 19.59
C LYS A 54 0.53 0.48 19.06
N ALA A 55 1.78 0.69 19.45
CA ALA A 55 2.94 -0.13 19.08
C ALA A 55 3.07 -1.35 20.00
#